data_AF-A0A9X2E7A7-F1
#
_entry.id   AF-A0A9X2E7A7-F1
#
_cell.length_a   1.000
_cell.length_b   1.000
_cell.length_c   1.000
_cell.angle_alpha   90.00
_cell.angle_beta   90.00
_cell.angle_gamma   90.00
#
_symmetry.space_group_name_H-M   'P 1'
#
loop_
_entity.id
_entity.type
_entity.pdbx_description
1 polymer ?
#
loop_
_entity_poly.entity_id
_entity_poly.type
_entity_poly.pdbx_seq_one_letter_code
_entity_poly.pdbx_strand_id
1 'polypeptide(L)' 'MTPQPPSRPDHSRELESIRDWLWAIEAEAGPGYFVDREPQPPYGWNLFDPEGTVVCSGSLDKIEKWLRNSRTDER' A
#
# COMPACT_ATOMS: atom_id res chain seq x y z
N MET A 1 9.63 3.80 -22.31
CA MET A 1 8.98 2.83 -21.40
C MET A 1 7.78 3.54 -20.81
N THR A 2 6.57 3.21 -21.25
CA THR A 2 5.33 3.76 -20.67
C THR A 2 5.15 3.11 -19.29
N PRO A 3 5.00 3.88 -18.20
CA PRO A 3 4.59 3.29 -16.93
C PRO A 3 3.21 2.66 -17.15
N GLN A 4 3.11 1.34 -16.96
CA GLN A 4 1.82 0.67 -16.91
C GLN A 4 1.02 1.35 -15.80
N PRO A 5 -0.25 1.74 -16.02
CA PRO A 5 -1.09 2.17 -14.91
C PRO A 5 -1.07 1.05 -13.86
N PRO A 6 -0.99 1.37 -12.56
CA PRO A 6 -0.94 0.34 -11.54
C PRO A 6 -2.14 -0.57 -11.76
N SER A 7 -1.86 -1.85 -12.02
CA SER A 7 -2.91 -2.86 -12.10
C SER A 7 -3.65 -2.79 -10.77
N ARG A 8 -4.99 -2.81 -10.81
CA ARG A 8 -5.80 -2.86 -9.58
C ARG A 8 -5.18 -3.91 -8.66
N PRO A 9 -4.98 -3.59 -7.38
CA PRO A 9 -4.30 -4.48 -6.46
C PRO A 9 -5.02 -5.84 -6.44
N ASP A 10 -4.37 -6.87 -7.01
CA ASP A 10 -4.91 -8.21 -7.07
C ASP A 10 -4.50 -8.96 -5.81
N HIS A 11 -5.25 -8.71 -4.72
CA HIS A 11 -5.05 -9.42 -3.45
C HIS A 11 -5.58 -10.86 -3.48
N SER A 12 -5.98 -11.37 -4.65
CA SER A 12 -6.56 -12.70 -4.87
C SER A 12 -5.64 -13.87 -4.49
N ARG A 13 -4.34 -13.60 -4.27
CA ARG A 13 -3.33 -14.58 -3.84
C ARG A 13 -3.04 -14.54 -2.34
N GLU A 14 -3.51 -13.52 -1.65
CA GLU A 14 -3.24 -13.27 -0.24
C GLU A 14 -4.25 -14.00 0.67
N LEU A 15 -3.96 -14.19 1.96
CA LEU A 15 -4.91 -14.79 2.90
C LEU A 15 -6.10 -13.85 3.16
N GLU A 16 -7.30 -14.39 3.33
CA GLU A 16 -8.50 -13.55 3.59
C GLU A 16 -8.32 -12.62 4.80
N SER A 17 -7.64 -13.09 5.85
CA SER A 17 -7.35 -12.30 7.05
C SER A 17 -6.44 -11.09 6.80
N ILE A 18 -5.61 -11.11 5.76
CA ILE A 18 -4.77 -9.96 5.38
C ILE A 18 -5.40 -9.12 4.27
N ARG A 19 -6.27 -9.71 3.43
CA ARG A 19 -6.98 -8.96 2.36
C ARG A 19 -7.84 -7.84 2.90
N ASP A 20 -8.63 -8.14 3.94
CA ASP A 20 -9.49 -7.15 4.58
C ASP A 20 -8.66 -5.98 5.13
N TRP A 21 -7.50 -6.31 5.68
CA TRP A 21 -6.57 -5.34 6.23
C TRP A 21 -5.89 -4.49 5.15
N LEU A 22 -5.53 -5.08 4.00
CA LEU A 22 -5.00 -4.36 2.84
C LEU A 22 -6.04 -3.39 2.27
N TRP A 23 -7.29 -3.84 2.09
CA TRP A 23 -8.38 -2.99 1.62
C TRP A 23 -8.67 -1.84 2.58
N ALA A 24 -8.62 -2.09 3.90
CA ALA A 24 -8.77 -1.04 4.90
C ALA A 24 -7.67 0.02 4.74
N ILE A 25 -6.42 -0.39 4.58
CA ILE A 25 -5.28 0.52 4.37
C ILE A 25 -5.46 1.34 3.09
N GLU A 26 -5.84 0.73 1.98
CA GLU A 26 -6.06 1.40 0.70
C GLU A 26 -7.20 2.42 0.79
N ALA A 27 -8.29 2.05 1.47
CA ALA A 27 -9.41 2.95 1.74
C ALA A 27 -9.02 4.13 2.64
N GLU A 28 -8.16 3.90 3.64
CA GLU A 28 -7.65 4.96 4.52
C GLU A 28 -6.62 5.87 3.84
N ALA A 29 -5.77 5.32 2.96
CA ALA A 29 -4.77 6.09 2.20
C ALA A 29 -5.44 7.07 1.22
N GLY A 30 -6.56 6.65 0.63
CA GLY A 30 -7.36 7.46 -0.27
C GLY A 30 -7.43 6.87 -1.69
N PRO A 31 -8.25 7.48 -2.56
CA PRO A 31 -8.51 6.94 -3.89
C PRO A 31 -7.23 6.89 -4.74
N GLY A 32 -6.97 5.73 -5.34
CA GLY A 32 -5.83 5.50 -6.23
C GLY A 32 -4.57 4.99 -5.52
N TYR A 33 -4.52 5.02 -4.19
CA TYR A 33 -3.48 4.33 -3.43
C TYR A 33 -3.72 2.82 -3.45
N PHE A 34 -2.64 2.05 -3.48
CA PHE A 34 -2.71 0.59 -3.42
C PHE A 34 -1.52 0.01 -2.66
N VAL A 35 -1.71 -1.14 -2.03
CA VAL A 35 -0.64 -1.84 -1.30
C VAL A 35 -0.19 -3.04 -2.13
N ASP A 36 1.11 -3.32 -2.18
CA ASP A 36 1.63 -4.52 -2.85
C ASP A 36 2.80 -5.14 -2.07
N ARG A 37 3.03 -6.45 -2.28
CA ARG A 37 4.10 -7.20 -1.61
C ARG A 37 5.46 -6.73 -2.12
N GLU A 38 6.37 -6.38 -1.21
CA GLU A 38 7.73 -6.07 -1.61
C GLU A 38 8.46 -7.34 -2.08
N PRO A 39 8.89 -7.44 -3.36
CA PRO A 39 9.49 -8.65 -3.89
C PRO A 39 10.93 -8.87 -3.39
N GLN A 40 11.54 -7.84 -2.80
CA GLN A 40 12.91 -7.89 -2.30
C GLN A 40 12.94 -8.03 -0.77
N PRO A 41 13.93 -8.75 -0.21
CA PRO A 41 14.15 -8.75 1.23
C PRO A 41 14.38 -7.31 1.72
N PRO A 42 13.71 -6.89 2.82
CA PRO A 42 13.31 -7.70 3.96
C PRO A 42 11.89 -8.33 3.93
N TYR A 43 11.25 -8.44 2.75
CA TYR A 43 9.91 -9.03 2.59
C TYR A 43 8.86 -8.27 3.40
N GLY A 44 8.51 -7.08 2.90
CA GLY A 44 7.48 -6.22 3.47
C GLY A 44 6.29 -6.02 2.55
N TRP A 45 5.71 -4.84 2.68
CA TRP A 45 4.64 -4.29 1.88
C TRP A 45 4.99 -2.87 1.51
N ASN A 46 4.59 -2.45 0.33
CA ASN A 46 4.79 -1.11 -0.19
C ASN A 46 3.43 -0.49 -0.41
N LEU A 47 3.23 0.71 0.13
CA LEU A 47 2.12 1.57 -0.22
C LEU A 47 2.56 2.41 -1.42
N PHE A 48 1.79 2.31 -2.49
CA PHE A 48 1.98 3.09 -3.71
C PHE A 48 0.95 4.19 -3.79
N ASP A 49 1.36 5.34 -4.30
CA ASP A 49 0.46 6.42 -4.65
C ASP A 49 -0.20 6.16 -6.05
N PRO A 50 -1.20 6.97 -6.45
CA PRO A 50 -1.85 6.85 -7.75
C PRO A 50 -0.91 6.93 -8.97
N GLU A 51 0.23 7.59 -8.85
CA GLU A 51 1.29 7.68 -9.86
C GLU A 51 2.20 6.44 -9.89
N GLY A 52 2.04 5.52 -8.94
CA GLY A 52 2.81 4.28 -8.83
C GLY A 52 4.16 4.46 -8.14
N THR A 53 4.36 5.54 -7.38
CA THR A 53 5.55 5.75 -6.55
C THR A 53 5.35 5.11 -5.18
N VAL A 54 6.40 4.45 -4.68
CA VAL A 54 6.40 3.93 -3.30
C VAL A 54 6.45 5.11 -2.34
N VAL A 55 5.36 5.34 -1.61
CA VAL A 55 5.30 6.38 -0.56
C VAL A 55 5.80 5.85 0.77
N CYS A 56 5.60 4.56 1.05
CA CYS A 56 6.03 3.91 2.29
C CYS A 56 6.30 2.41 2.08
N SER A 57 7.26 1.87 2.85
CA SER A 57 7.70 0.46 2.80
C SER A 57 7.88 -0.13 4.21
N GLY A 58 7.50 -1.40 4.39
CA GLY A 58 7.67 -2.15 5.64
C GLY A 58 6.53 -3.13 5.96
N SER A 59 6.48 -3.63 7.19
CA SER A 59 5.56 -4.72 7.58
C SER A 59 4.11 -4.27 7.71
N LEU A 60 3.15 -5.16 7.44
CA LEU A 60 1.70 -4.91 7.51
C LEU A 60 1.26 -4.24 8.83
N ASP A 61 1.80 -4.73 9.96
CA ASP A 61 1.62 -4.17 11.32
C ASP A 61 2.03 -2.69 11.47
N LYS A 62 2.96 -2.23 10.64
CA LYS A 62 3.44 -0.84 10.65
C LYS A 62 2.70 0.04 9.64
N ILE A 63 1.96 -0.54 8.70
CA ILE A 63 1.25 0.24 7.67
C ILE A 63 0.16 1.10 8.28
N GLU A 64 -0.56 0.58 9.28
CA GLU A 64 -1.54 1.36 10.06
C GLU A 64 -0.93 2.59 10.77
N LYS A 65 0.40 2.65 10.91
CA LYS A 65 1.11 3.83 11.44
C LYS A 65 1.52 4.81 10.33
N TRP A 66 1.69 4.35 9.09
CA TRP A 66 2.02 5.21 7.94
C TRP A 66 0.90 6.17 7.62
N LEU A 67 -0.34 5.68 7.64
CA LEU A 67 -1.56 6.45 7.39
C LEU A 67 -1.79 7.57 8.42
N ARG A 68 -1.33 7.36 9.67
CA ARG A 68 -1.39 8.38 10.72
C ARG A 68 -0.35 9.48 10.53
N ASN A 69 0.81 9.14 9.99
CA ASN A 69 1.87 10.13 9.74
C ASN A 69 1.67 10.91 8.44
N SER A 70 1.03 10.33 7.41
CA SER A 70 0.71 11.06 6.17
C SER A 70 -0.35 12.14 6.35
N ARG A 71 -1.22 12.03 7.36
CA ARG A 71 -2.17 13.09 7.76
C ARG A 71 -1.54 14.27 8.51
N THR A 72 -0.25 14.22 8.83
CA THR A 72 0.44 15.24 9.62
C THR A 72 1.38 16.11 8.76
N ASP A 73 1.14 16.20 7.45
CA ASP A 73 1.70 17.24 6.58
C ASP A 73 0.60 18.22 6.14
N GLU A 74 -0.24 18.64 7.10
CA GLU A 74 -1.17 19.75 6.93
C GLU A 74 -0.82 20.78 8.03
N ARG A 75 0.07 21.70 7.65
CA ARG A 75 0.62 22.80 8.47
C ARG A 75 -0.43 23.81 8.91
#